data_AF-A0A483YGS9-F1
#
_entry.id   AF-A0A483YGS9-F1
#
_cell.length_a   1.000
_cell.length_b   1.000
_cell.length_c   1.000
_cell.angle_alpha   90.00
_cell.angle_beta   90.00
_cell.angle_gamma   90.00
#
_symmetry.space_group_name_H-M   'P 1'
#
loop_
_entity.id
_entity.type
_entity.pdbx_description
1 polymer ?
#
loop_
_entity_poly.entity_id
_entity_poly.type
_entity_poly.pdbx_seq_one_letter_code
_entity_poly.pdbx_strand_id
1 'polypeptide(L)'
;MTKSTITRERLEQLADNNTICKVSWDERIELAQIALAAMDSEPVAWTWHYREQWHVTNDSRRAEFVAKDGDVAVLPLYRHAQPAPVAPVCTCPSGDGSLRWPCPVHPGNSPAIPDAARDALEKALTAMEFMGDTLNNLDAVCSEDVEFVTPAFDAVRRVLAAAPQEVK
;
A
#
# COMPACT_ATOMS: atom_id res chain seq x y z
N MET A 1 9.94 11.53 -14.74
CA MET A 1 8.95 12.28 -13.95
C MET A 1 7.65 11.51 -13.96
N THR A 2 7.47 10.57 -13.03
CA THR A 2 6.16 9.97 -12.79
C THR A 2 5.41 10.92 -11.87
N LYS A 3 4.38 11.54 -12.46
CA LYS A 3 3.42 12.42 -11.80
C LYS A 3 2.71 11.61 -10.71
N SER A 4 2.58 12.16 -9.49
CA SER A 4 1.80 11.55 -8.41
C SER A 4 0.45 11.07 -8.93
N THR A 5 0.07 9.84 -8.61
CA THR A 5 -1.18 9.24 -9.09
C THR A 5 -2.35 9.74 -8.24
N ILE A 6 -2.09 10.06 -6.96
CA ILE A 6 -3.11 10.62 -6.07
C ILE A 6 -3.30 12.13 -6.31
N THR A 7 -4.53 12.53 -6.62
CA THR A 7 -4.88 13.94 -6.83
C THR A 7 -5.23 14.64 -5.52
N ARG A 8 -5.24 15.97 -5.51
CA ARG A 8 -5.64 16.75 -4.32
C ARG A 8 -7.09 16.44 -3.92
N GLU A 9 -7.98 16.36 -4.89
CA GLU A 9 -9.40 16.05 -4.68
C GLU A 9 -9.56 14.67 -4.04
N ARG A 10 -8.69 13.71 -4.42
CA ARG A 10 -8.68 12.38 -3.81
C ARG A 10 -8.19 12.43 -2.37
N LEU A 11 -7.16 13.22 -2.06
CA LEU A 11 -6.68 13.42 -0.68
C LEU A 11 -7.75 14.06 0.21
N GLU A 12 -8.50 15.03 -0.30
CA GLU A 12 -9.60 15.68 0.42
C GLU A 12 -10.70 14.66 0.76
N GLN A 13 -11.05 13.77 -0.15
CA GLN A 13 -11.98 12.67 0.11
C GLN A 13 -11.46 11.70 1.18
N LEU A 14 -10.17 11.36 1.17
CA LEU A 14 -9.56 10.46 2.16
C LEU A 14 -9.46 11.10 3.55
N ALA A 15 -9.37 12.43 3.64
CA ALA A 15 -9.29 13.18 4.89
C ALA A 15 -10.66 13.47 5.52
N ASP A 16 -11.74 13.33 4.75
CA ASP A 16 -13.11 13.56 5.24
C ASP A 16 -13.61 12.36 6.06
N ASN A 17 -13.64 12.53 7.38
CA ASN A 17 -14.09 11.51 8.34
C ASN A 17 -15.60 11.20 8.24
N ASN A 18 -16.37 11.95 7.44
CA ASN A 18 -17.79 11.70 7.21
C ASN A 18 -18.05 10.80 6.00
N THR A 19 -17.01 10.46 5.23
CA THR A 19 -17.15 9.60 4.06
C THR A 19 -16.51 8.24 4.35
N ILE A 20 -17.27 7.15 4.19
CA ILE A 20 -16.72 5.79 4.20
C ILE A 20 -15.95 5.59 2.89
N CYS A 21 -14.69 6.03 2.84
CA CYS A 21 -13.81 5.85 1.70
C CYS A 21 -12.82 4.70 1.94
N LYS A 22 -12.89 3.64 1.12
CA LYS A 22 -11.84 2.60 1.07
C LYS A 22 -10.56 3.22 0.45
N VAL A 23 -9.44 3.17 1.18
CA VAL A 23 -8.10 3.56 0.68
C VAL A 23 -7.41 2.33 0.09
N SER A 24 -6.95 2.42 -1.16
CA SER A 24 -6.23 1.33 -1.83
C SER A 24 -4.85 1.08 -1.19
N TRP A 25 -4.24 -0.07 -1.48
CA TRP A 25 -2.90 -0.39 -0.98
C TRP A 25 -1.83 0.55 -1.56
N ASP A 26 -1.94 0.87 -2.85
CA ASP A 26 -1.03 1.80 -3.53
C ASP A 26 -1.16 3.22 -2.98
N GLU A 27 -2.40 3.69 -2.72
CA GLU A 27 -2.65 5.00 -2.10
C GLU A 27 -2.00 5.09 -0.71
N ARG A 28 -2.08 4.02 0.10
CA ARG A 28 -1.42 3.98 1.42
C ARG A 28 0.10 4.05 1.32
N ILE A 29 0.69 3.36 0.36
CA ILE A 29 2.14 3.39 0.15
C ILE A 29 2.60 4.76 -0.31
N GLU A 30 1.89 5.34 -1.28
CA GLU A 30 2.19 6.68 -1.80
C GLU A 30 2.08 7.72 -0.66
N LEU A 31 1.04 7.65 0.16
CA LEU A 31 0.88 8.49 1.35
C LEU A 31 2.00 8.31 2.38
N ALA A 32 2.38 7.07 2.69
CA ALA A 32 3.44 6.77 3.64
C ALA A 32 4.81 7.29 3.14
N GLN A 33 5.10 7.14 1.85
CA GLN A 33 6.32 7.64 1.23
C GLN A 33 6.38 9.17 1.23
N ILE A 34 5.27 9.84 0.95
CA ILE A 34 5.18 11.31 1.03
C ILE A 34 5.41 11.78 2.47
N ALA A 35 4.80 11.11 3.46
CA ALA A 35 4.98 11.44 4.87
C ALA A 35 6.43 11.23 5.33
N LEU A 36 7.06 10.12 4.94
CA LEU A 36 8.48 9.86 5.21
C LEU A 36 9.39 10.91 4.57
N ALA A 37 9.16 11.22 3.29
CA ALA A 37 9.93 12.27 2.60
C ALA A 37 9.75 13.65 3.26
N ALA A 38 8.57 13.95 3.82
CA ALA A 38 8.34 15.17 4.58
C ALA A 38 9.12 15.17 5.91
N MET A 39 9.17 14.04 6.62
CA MET A 39 9.91 13.89 7.88
C MET A 39 11.43 13.97 7.68
N ASP A 40 11.94 13.40 6.59
CA ASP A 40 13.38 13.37 6.28
C ASP A 40 13.87 14.65 5.58
N SER A 41 12.98 15.59 5.26
CA SER A 41 13.35 16.83 4.57
C SER A 41 14.01 17.83 5.53
N GLU A 42 15.13 18.42 5.12
CA GLU A 42 15.70 19.58 5.82
C GLU A 42 14.81 20.83 5.63
N PRO A 43 14.69 21.71 6.65
CA PRO A 43 13.99 22.99 6.51
C PRO A 43 14.69 23.86 5.47
N VAL A 44 13.90 24.56 4.64
CA VAL A 44 14.42 25.54 3.68
C VAL A 44 14.43 26.97 4.22
N ALA A 45 13.75 27.20 5.33
CA ALA A 45 13.77 28.46 6.07
C ALA A 45 13.27 28.23 7.50
N TRP A 46 13.37 29.26 8.33
CA TRP A 46 12.85 29.28 9.69
C TRP A 46 12.14 30.61 9.93
N THR A 47 11.01 30.56 10.65
CA THR A 47 10.21 31.73 11.02
C THR A 47 10.05 31.84 12.52
N TRP A 48 9.97 33.06 13.04
CA TRP A 48 9.68 33.31 14.45
C TRP A 48 8.95 34.64 14.63
N HIS A 49 8.20 34.77 15.72
CA HIS A 49 7.45 35.98 16.05
C HIS A 49 8.07 36.69 17.25
N TYR A 50 8.50 37.93 17.07
CA TYR A 50 9.13 38.72 18.14
C TYR A 50 8.67 40.17 18.06
N ARG A 51 8.30 40.75 19.21
CA ARG A 51 7.86 42.16 19.32
C ARG A 51 6.85 42.55 18.24
N GLU A 52 5.78 41.77 18.09
CA GLU A 52 4.68 42.00 17.13
C GLU A 52 5.11 41.92 15.64
N GLN A 53 6.27 41.32 15.35
CA GLN A 53 6.78 41.17 13.99
C GLN A 53 7.16 39.72 13.69
N TRP A 54 6.90 39.31 12.44
CA TRP A 54 7.36 38.04 11.89
C TRP A 54 8.71 38.21 11.22
N HIS A 55 9.62 37.30 11.55
CA HIS A 55 10.95 37.23 10.95
C HIS A 55 11.10 35.90 10.22
N VAL A 56 11.80 35.91 9.08
CA VAL A 56 12.11 34.72 8.30
C VAL A 56 13.59 34.74 7.92
N THR A 57 14.27 33.59 8.02
CA THR A 57 15.65 33.42 7.55
C THR A 57 15.82 32.08 6.83
N ASN A 58 16.71 32.04 5.83
CA ASN A 58 17.22 30.79 5.24
C ASN A 58 18.59 30.42 5.85
N ASP A 59 19.18 31.29 6.67
CA ASP A 59 20.41 30.95 7.38
C ASP A 59 20.10 30.07 8.61
N SER A 60 20.46 28.79 8.52
CA SER A 60 20.27 27.80 9.59
C SER A 60 21.01 28.17 10.87
N ARG A 61 22.19 28.80 10.77
CA ARG A 61 22.97 29.22 11.95
C ARG A 61 22.28 30.37 12.69
N ARG A 62 21.68 31.30 11.94
CA ARG A 62 20.88 32.37 12.52
C ARG A 62 19.65 31.81 13.23
N ALA A 63 18.98 30.82 12.63
CA ALA A 63 17.83 30.16 13.24
C ALA A 63 18.20 29.41 14.53
N GLU A 64 19.31 28.67 14.52
CA GLU A 64 19.82 27.96 15.70
C GLU A 64 20.21 28.92 16.83
N PHE A 65 20.85 30.04 16.49
CA PHE A 65 21.17 31.09 17.45
C PHE A 65 19.90 31.67 18.11
N VAL A 66 18.90 32.04 17.31
CA VAL A 66 17.63 32.57 17.82
C VAL A 66 16.89 31.53 18.68
N ALA A 67 16.93 30.25 18.30
CA ALA A 67 16.29 29.18 19.05
C ALA A 67 16.96 28.89 20.41
N LYS A 68 18.25 29.21 20.55
CA LYS A 68 19.02 28.99 21.80
C LYS A 68 19.04 30.22 22.72
N ASP A 69 19.12 31.42 22.15
CA ASP A 69 19.27 32.69 22.90
C ASP A 69 17.94 33.44 23.09
N GLY A 70 16.95 33.22 22.21
CA GLY A 70 15.68 33.93 22.26
C GLY A 70 14.62 33.11 22.99
N ASP A 71 13.87 33.75 23.90
CA ASP A 71 12.60 33.24 24.45
C ASP A 71 11.49 33.23 23.36
N VAL A 72 11.80 32.69 22.18
CA VAL A 72 10.94 32.73 21.00
C VAL A 72 10.96 31.37 20.31
N ALA A 73 9.77 30.87 19.99
CA ALA A 73 9.63 29.65 19.19
C ALA A 73 10.06 29.91 17.75
N VAL A 74 11.11 29.21 17.32
CA VAL A 74 11.55 29.17 15.92
C VAL A 74 10.88 27.98 15.22
N LEU A 75 10.01 28.25 14.25
CA LEU A 75 9.32 27.25 13.45
C LEU A 75 10.06 26.99 12.13
N PRO A 76 10.46 25.75 11.82
CA PRO A 76 11.01 25.40 10.51
C PRO A 76 9.94 25.46 9.41
N LEU A 77 10.35 25.93 8.23
CA LEU A 77 9.57 25.96 7.00
C LEU A 77 10.17 24.93 6.05
N TYR A 78 9.44 23.86 5.78
CA TYR A 78 9.89 22.79 4.89
C TYR A 78 9.48 23.05 3.45
N ARG A 79 10.29 22.54 2.52
CA ARG A 79 9.89 22.44 1.11
C ARG A 79 8.72 21.47 0.97
N HIS A 80 7.94 21.64 -0.09
CA HIS A 80 6.93 20.66 -0.47
C HIS A 80 7.58 19.29 -0.59
N ALA A 81 7.00 18.30 0.10
CA ALA A 81 7.42 16.91 0.07
C ALA A 81 7.57 16.46 -1.39
N GLN A 82 8.77 16.04 -1.76
CA GLN A 82 8.99 15.44 -3.08
C GLN A 82 8.77 13.94 -2.95
N PRO A 83 8.04 13.30 -3.87
CA PRO A 83 7.90 11.85 -3.86
C PRO A 83 9.29 11.20 -3.84
N ALA A 84 9.52 10.32 -2.87
CA ALA A 84 10.73 9.51 -2.86
C ALA A 84 10.78 8.67 -4.15
N PRO A 85 11.95 8.52 -4.79
CA PRO A 85 12.07 7.66 -5.95
C PRO A 85 11.72 6.23 -5.55
N VAL A 86 10.60 5.73 -6.08
CA VAL A 86 10.14 4.35 -5.87
C VAL A 86 11.11 3.43 -6.61
N ALA A 87 12.01 2.78 -5.88
CA ALA A 87 12.79 1.68 -6.42
C ALA A 87 11.83 0.49 -6.65
N PRO A 88 11.75 -0.08 -7.87
CA PRO A 88 10.97 -1.29 -8.07
C PRO A 88 11.65 -2.45 -7.35
N VAL A 89 10.99 -3.00 -6.32
CA VAL A 89 11.37 -4.28 -5.74
C VAL A 89 10.61 -5.38 -6.50
N CYS A 90 11.34 -6.26 -7.20
CA CYS A 90 10.76 -7.55 -7.62
C CYS A 90 10.66 -8.45 -6.39
N THR A 91 9.49 -8.99 -6.11
CA THR A 91 9.27 -10.03 -5.10
C THR A 91 9.42 -11.46 -5.65
N CYS A 92 10.06 -11.61 -6.82
CA CYS A 92 10.36 -12.89 -7.43
C CYS A 92 11.69 -13.47 -6.88
N PRO A 93 11.75 -14.72 -6.36
CA PRO A 93 13.01 -15.31 -5.91
C PRO A 93 13.89 -15.87 -7.06
N SER A 94 13.48 -15.71 -8.32
CA SER A 94 14.09 -16.45 -9.45
C SER A 94 14.77 -15.60 -10.54
N GLY A 95 14.85 -14.28 -10.40
CA GLY A 95 15.89 -13.47 -11.08
C GLY A 95 15.86 -13.32 -12.60
N ASP A 96 14.70 -13.24 -13.28
CA ASP A 96 14.65 -12.86 -14.72
C ASP A 96 13.63 -11.76 -15.09
N GLY A 97 12.92 -11.18 -14.12
CA GLY A 97 12.09 -9.99 -14.35
C GLY A 97 10.81 -10.20 -15.17
N SER A 98 10.35 -11.45 -15.36
CA SER A 98 9.11 -11.71 -16.11
C SER A 98 7.86 -11.51 -15.26
N LEU A 99 6.98 -10.58 -15.67
CA LEU A 99 5.73 -10.21 -14.98
C LEU A 99 4.49 -11.02 -15.40
N ARG A 100 4.64 -12.15 -16.12
CA ARG A 100 3.49 -12.91 -16.64
C ARG A 100 3.36 -14.27 -15.97
N TRP A 101 2.25 -14.45 -15.27
CA TRP A 101 1.81 -15.76 -14.76
C TRP A 101 0.79 -16.37 -15.72
N PRO A 102 0.89 -17.67 -16.10
CA PRO A 102 1.94 -18.65 -15.78
C PRO A 102 3.22 -18.48 -16.63
N CYS A 103 4.38 -18.84 -16.07
CA CYS A 103 5.70 -18.73 -16.72
C CYS A 103 5.98 -19.92 -17.68
N PRO A 104 6.42 -19.67 -18.94
CA PRO A 104 6.63 -20.71 -19.95
C PRO A 104 7.92 -21.54 -19.79
N VAL A 105 8.80 -21.24 -18.82
CA VAL A 105 10.13 -21.88 -18.68
C VAL A 105 10.07 -23.24 -17.96
N HIS A 106 8.91 -23.63 -17.44
CA HIS A 106 8.70 -24.95 -16.84
C HIS A 106 7.50 -25.63 -17.51
N PRO A 107 7.71 -26.64 -18.38
CA PRO A 107 6.61 -27.47 -18.85
C PRO A 107 5.97 -28.17 -17.64
N GLY A 108 4.68 -27.90 -17.44
CA GLY A 108 3.91 -28.39 -16.30
C GLY A 108 3.79 -29.91 -16.31
N ASN A 109 4.64 -30.57 -15.54
CA ASN A 109 4.25 -31.81 -14.91
C ASN A 109 3.50 -31.43 -13.64
N SER A 110 2.17 -31.37 -13.72
CA SER A 110 1.34 -31.21 -12.53
C SER A 110 1.66 -32.37 -11.59
N PRO A 111 2.31 -32.13 -10.43
CA PRO A 111 2.44 -33.16 -9.42
C PRO A 111 1.01 -33.54 -8.99
N ALA A 112 0.77 -34.82 -8.72
CA ALA A 112 -0.43 -35.20 -7.99
C ALA A 112 -0.48 -34.34 -6.72
N ILE A 113 -1.65 -33.73 -6.43
CA ILE A 113 -1.80 -32.92 -5.22
C ILE A 113 -1.73 -33.90 -4.05
N PRO A 114 -0.75 -33.79 -3.14
CA PRO A 114 -0.69 -34.66 -1.97
C PRO A 114 -2.01 -34.57 -1.20
N ASP A 115 -2.53 -35.68 -0.68
CA ASP A 115 -3.85 -35.70 -0.03
C ASP A 115 -3.97 -34.67 1.11
N ALA A 116 -2.88 -34.42 1.85
CA ALA A 116 -2.83 -33.38 2.88
C ALA A 116 -2.98 -31.96 2.32
N ALA A 117 -2.43 -31.69 1.12
CA ALA A 117 -2.60 -30.42 0.44
C ALA A 117 -4.02 -30.28 -0.13
N ARG A 118 -4.64 -31.38 -0.59
CA ARG A 118 -6.04 -31.39 -1.03
C ARG A 118 -6.99 -31.06 0.13
N ASP A 119 -6.84 -31.74 1.26
CA ASP A 119 -7.64 -31.50 2.47
C ASP A 119 -7.46 -30.06 3.00
N ALA A 120 -6.23 -29.53 2.97
CA ALA A 120 -5.97 -28.14 3.35
C ALA A 120 -6.66 -27.14 2.42
N LEU A 121 -6.64 -27.38 1.11
CA LEU A 121 -7.30 -26.53 0.10
C LEU A 121 -8.82 -26.59 0.23
N GLU A 122 -9.42 -27.76 0.46
CA GLU A 122 -10.86 -27.91 0.71
C GLU A 122 -11.28 -27.13 1.97
N LYS A 123 -10.56 -27.29 3.08
CA LYS A 123 -10.81 -26.54 4.31
C LYS A 123 -10.67 -25.03 4.12
N ALA A 124 -9.68 -24.60 3.36
CA ALA A 124 -9.48 -23.19 3.04
C ALA A 124 -10.65 -22.63 2.21
N LEU A 125 -11.12 -23.37 1.21
CA LEU A 125 -12.32 -22.99 0.43
C LEU A 125 -13.54 -22.85 1.33
N THR A 126 -13.82 -23.83 2.17
CA THR A 126 -14.96 -23.78 3.11
C THR A 126 -14.87 -22.59 4.06
N ALA A 127 -13.69 -22.32 4.62
CA ALA A 127 -13.49 -21.17 5.51
C ALA A 127 -13.70 -19.83 4.79
N MET A 128 -13.23 -19.72 3.55
CA MET A 128 -13.40 -18.51 2.74
C MET A 128 -14.84 -18.31 2.27
N GLU A 129 -15.58 -19.38 1.94
CA GLU A 129 -17.01 -19.32 1.64
C GLU A 129 -17.80 -18.83 2.87
N PHE A 130 -17.54 -19.40 4.04
CA PHE A 130 -18.16 -18.95 5.29
C PHE A 130 -17.88 -17.47 5.60
N MET A 131 -16.65 -17.02 5.38
CA MET A 131 -16.28 -15.62 5.54
C MET A 131 -16.98 -14.73 4.52
N GLY A 132 -17.08 -15.17 3.25
CA GLY A 132 -17.81 -14.48 2.20
C GLY A 132 -19.29 -14.28 2.54
N ASP A 133 -19.96 -15.35 2.99
CA ASP A 133 -21.36 -15.29 3.43
C ASP A 133 -21.55 -14.32 4.60
N THR A 134 -20.62 -14.34 5.56
CA THR A 134 -20.64 -13.41 6.70
C THR A 134 -20.51 -11.97 6.25
N LEU A 135 -19.58 -11.67 5.34
CA LEU A 135 -19.37 -10.32 4.83
C LEU A 135 -20.54 -9.84 3.96
N ASN A 136 -21.16 -10.72 3.18
CA ASN A 136 -22.36 -10.42 2.40
C ASN A 136 -23.56 -10.11 3.32
N ASN A 137 -23.73 -10.85 4.41
CA ASN A 137 -24.78 -10.57 5.42
C ASN A 137 -24.60 -9.21 6.13
N LEU A 138 -23.38 -8.69 6.17
CA LEU A 138 -23.05 -7.38 6.75
C LEU A 138 -23.08 -6.24 5.72
N ASP A 139 -23.48 -6.52 4.48
CA ASP A 139 -23.45 -5.57 3.35
C ASP A 139 -22.05 -4.93 3.16
N ALA A 140 -21.00 -5.69 3.44
CA ALA A 140 -19.61 -5.22 3.43
C ALA A 140 -18.90 -5.42 2.07
N VAL A 141 -19.55 -6.10 1.13
CA VAL A 141 -19.00 -6.55 -0.16
C VAL A 141 -19.97 -6.18 -1.27
N CYS A 142 -19.48 -5.54 -2.33
CA CYS A 142 -20.29 -5.22 -3.50
C CYS A 142 -20.15 -6.28 -4.61
N SER A 143 -21.00 -6.21 -5.63
CA SER A 143 -20.98 -7.14 -6.78
C SER A 143 -19.60 -7.24 -7.45
N GLU A 144 -18.90 -6.12 -7.55
CA GLU A 144 -17.58 -6.02 -8.18
C GLU A 144 -16.51 -6.78 -7.39
N ASP A 145 -16.57 -6.75 -6.06
CA ASP A 145 -15.66 -7.49 -5.18
C ASP A 145 -15.86 -9.01 -5.37
N VAL A 146 -17.11 -9.46 -5.53
CA VAL A 146 -17.45 -10.87 -5.79
C VAL A 146 -16.97 -11.30 -7.17
N GLU A 147 -17.21 -10.49 -8.20
CA GLU A 147 -16.74 -10.76 -9.57
C GLU A 147 -15.22 -10.84 -9.64
N PHE A 148 -14.51 -10.04 -8.84
CA PHE A 148 -13.04 -10.05 -8.79
C PHE A 148 -12.48 -11.35 -8.21
N VAL A 149 -13.07 -11.89 -7.15
CA VAL A 149 -12.53 -13.07 -6.45
C VAL A 149 -13.03 -14.40 -7.01
N THR A 150 -14.21 -14.43 -7.63
CA THR A 150 -14.83 -15.66 -8.16
C THR A 150 -13.92 -16.48 -9.09
N PRO A 151 -13.19 -15.87 -10.05
CA PRO A 151 -12.28 -16.62 -10.92
C PRO A 151 -11.18 -17.37 -10.17
N ALA A 152 -10.70 -16.83 -9.04
CA ALA A 152 -9.67 -17.47 -8.24
C ALA A 152 -10.21 -18.71 -7.52
N PHE A 153 -11.39 -18.60 -6.90
CA PHE A 153 -12.06 -19.74 -6.25
C PHE A 153 -12.37 -20.85 -7.26
N ASP A 154 -12.86 -20.49 -8.44
CA ASP A 154 -13.14 -21.46 -9.50
C ASP A 154 -11.87 -22.13 -10.03
N ALA A 155 -10.76 -21.41 -10.12
CA ALA A 155 -9.47 -22.01 -10.49
C ALA A 155 -9.05 -23.08 -9.47
N VAL A 156 -9.17 -22.80 -8.17
CA VAL A 156 -8.85 -23.77 -7.11
C VAL A 156 -9.77 -24.99 -7.20
N ARG A 157 -11.09 -24.80 -7.36
CA ARG A 157 -12.05 -25.90 -7.53
C ARG A 157 -11.74 -26.76 -8.75
N ARG A 158 -11.35 -26.16 -9.87
CA ARG A 158 -10.93 -26.89 -11.08
C ARG A 158 -9.66 -27.69 -10.85
N VAL A 159 -8.69 -27.14 -10.14
CA VAL A 159 -7.44 -27.84 -9.78
C VAL A 159 -7.73 -29.05 -8.89
N LEU A 160 -8.60 -28.91 -7.90
CA LEU A 160 -9.03 -30.02 -7.04
C LEU A 160 -9.78 -31.10 -7.83
N ALA A 161 -10.64 -30.71 -8.78
CA ALA A 161 -11.39 -31.64 -9.62
C ALA A 161 -10.53 -32.37 -10.66
N ALA A 162 -9.45 -31.74 -11.14
CA ALA A 162 -8.58 -32.29 -12.18
C ALA A 162 -7.40 -33.13 -11.64
N ALA A 163 -7.09 -33.04 -10.34
CA ALA A 163 -5.98 -33.76 -9.74
C ALA A 163 -6.32 -35.25 -9.54
N PRO A 164 -5.54 -36.20 -10.11
CA PRO A 164 -5.70 -37.61 -9.80
C PRO A 164 -5.40 -37.86 -8.32
N GLN A 165 -6.26 -38.61 -7.64
CA GLN A 165 -6.02 -39.04 -6.26
C GLN A 165 -4.77 -39.94 -6.22
N GLU A 166 -3.94 -39.81 -5.19
CA GLU A 166 -2.90 -40.80 -4.93
C GLU A 166 -3.60 -42.13 -4.61
N VAL A 167 -3.62 -43.04 -5.59
CA VAL A 167 -4.09 -44.41 -5.37
C VAL A 167 -3.05 -45.08 -4.50
N LYS A 168 -3.42 -45.31 -3.23
CA LYS A 168 -2.62 -46.09 -2.27
C LYS A 168 -2.55 -47.56 -2.64
#